data_AF-A0A8T7EQG4-F1
#
_entry.id   AF-A0A8T7EQG4-F1
#
_cell.length_a   1.000
_cell.length_b   1.000
_cell.length_c   1.000
_cell.angle_alpha   90.00
_cell.angle_beta   90.00
_cell.angle_gamma   90.00
#
_symmetry.space_group_name_H-M   'P 1'
#
loop_
_entity.id
_entity.type
_entity.pdbx_description
1 polymer ?
#
loop_
_entity_poly.entity_id
_entity_poly.type
_entity_poly.pdbx_seq_one_letter_code
_entity_poly.pdbx_strand_id
1 'polypeptide(L)'
;MLYGLLGVPDDVIVADYSLSNKYHHRFRDYVGEAVAGFKWIAITADDMTPFAVADPGILREVIAELRRRYGTFETYALTRCGIDDSIITALRANLLEE
;
A
#
# COMPACT_ATOMS: atom_id res chain seq x y z
N MET A 1 -0.93 -3.13 5.60
CA MET A 1 -1.89 -3.57 6.63
C MET A 1 -1.73 -5.04 6.95
N LEU A 2 -2.03 -5.98 6.03
CA LEU A 2 -1.93 -7.41 6.30
C LEU A 2 -0.56 -7.84 6.86
N TYR A 3 0.54 -7.49 6.19
CA TYR A 3 1.89 -7.80 6.67
C TYR A 3 2.20 -7.20 8.04
N GLY A 4 1.66 -6.02 8.36
CA GLY A 4 1.78 -5.43 9.69
C GLY A 4 1.08 -6.24 10.78
N LEU A 5 -0.07 -6.87 10.47
CA LEU A 5 -0.74 -7.80 11.38
C LEU A 5 0.03 -9.13 11.53
N LEU A 6 0.73 -9.55 10.48
CA LEU A 6 1.61 -10.71 10.52
C LEU A 6 2.96 -10.44 11.23
N GLY A 7 3.20 -9.20 11.70
CA GLY A 7 4.43 -8.83 12.41
C GLY A 7 5.65 -8.63 11.51
N VAL A 8 5.44 -8.50 10.19
CA VAL A 8 6.52 -8.27 9.23
C VAL A 8 7.18 -6.91 9.46
N PRO A 9 8.53 -6.81 9.41
CA PRO A 9 9.24 -5.55 9.53
C PRO A 9 8.86 -4.49 8.49
N ASP A 10 8.82 -3.21 8.89
CA ASP A 10 8.36 -2.11 8.03
C ASP A 10 9.17 -1.96 6.74
N ASP A 11 10.48 -2.22 6.79
CA ASP A 11 11.36 -2.19 5.63
C ASP A 11 11.03 -3.29 4.62
N VAL A 12 10.65 -4.48 5.08
CA VAL A 12 10.19 -5.58 4.23
C VAL A 12 8.84 -5.25 3.59
N ILE A 13 7.91 -4.66 4.35
CA ILE A 13 6.61 -4.20 3.82
C ILE A 13 6.81 -3.17 2.70
N VAL A 14 7.70 -2.20 2.92
CA VAL A 14 8.00 -1.15 1.94
C VAL A 14 8.72 -1.72 0.72
N ALA A 15 9.63 -2.67 0.91
CA ALA A 15 10.32 -3.35 -0.18
C ALA A 15 9.34 -4.10 -1.08
N ASP A 16 8.42 -4.89 -0.51
CA ASP A 16 7.40 -5.61 -1.26
C ASP A 16 6.48 -4.67 -2.05
N TYR A 17 5.96 -3.62 -1.38
CA TYR A 17 5.15 -2.59 -2.05
C TYR A 17 5.86 -1.98 -3.26
N SER A 18 7.16 -1.68 -3.12
CA SER A 18 7.98 -1.07 -4.18
C SER A 18 8.17 -1.99 -5.40
N LEU A 19 7.99 -3.30 -5.26
CA LEU A 19 8.05 -4.24 -6.39
C LEU A 19 6.96 -3.97 -7.43
N SER A 20 5.85 -3.33 -7.04
CA SER A 20 4.77 -2.91 -7.95
C SER A 20 5.30 -2.04 -9.10
N ASN A 21 6.37 -1.27 -8.86
CA ASN A 21 6.99 -0.41 -9.86
C ASN A 21 7.64 -1.19 -11.02
N LYS A 22 7.95 -2.48 -10.85
CA LYS A 22 8.45 -3.32 -11.96
C LYS A 22 7.46 -3.39 -13.13
N TYR A 23 6.17 -3.22 -12.85
CA TYR A 23 5.09 -3.27 -13.85
C TYR A 23 4.57 -1.87 -14.22
N HIS A 24 5.25 -0.80 -13.80
CA HIS A 24 4.83 0.59 -14.03
C HIS A 24 4.63 0.91 -15.52
N HIS A 25 5.46 0.36 -16.42
CA HIS A 25 5.35 0.57 -17.86
C HIS A 25 3.97 0.15 -18.41
N ARG A 26 3.46 -1.01 -17.98
CA ARG A 26 2.14 -1.52 -18.39
C ARG A 26 1.00 -0.67 -17.82
N PHE A 27 1.21 -0.10 -16.64
CA PHE A 27 0.26 0.81 -16.02
C PHE A 27 0.24 2.17 -16.72
N ARG A 28 1.40 2.65 -17.19
CA ARG A 28 1.53 3.91 -17.95
C ARG A 28 0.79 3.86 -19.27
N ASP A 29 0.81 2.72 -19.97
CA ASP A 29 0.05 2.55 -21.21
C ASP A 29 -1.46 2.64 -20.96
N TYR A 30 -1.95 1.97 -19.91
CA TYR A 30 -3.35 2.07 -19.47
C TYR A 30 -3.73 3.50 -19.07
N VAL A 31 -2.87 4.19 -18.32
CA VAL A 31 -3.09 5.60 -17.92
C VAL A 31 -3.12 6.50 -19.14
N GLY A 32 -2.25 6.27 -20.13
CA GLY A 32 -2.22 7.01 -21.39
C GLY A 32 -3.54 6.92 -22.17
N GLU A 33 -4.14 5.73 -22.21
CA GLU A 33 -5.49 5.54 -22.79
C GLU A 33 -6.56 6.28 -21.98
N ALA A 34 -6.51 6.18 -20.64
CA ALA A 34 -7.47 6.83 -19.75
C ALA A 34 -7.41 8.36 -19.82
N VAL A 35 -6.24 8.96 -20.05
CA VAL A 35 -6.08 10.42 -20.14
C VAL A 35 -6.12 11.01 -21.54
N ALA A 36 -6.27 10.17 -22.57
CA ALA A 36 -6.43 10.63 -23.94
C ALA A 36 -7.63 11.60 -24.10
N GLY A 37 -8.68 11.41 -23.28
CA GLY A 37 -9.86 12.28 -23.22
C GLY A 37 -9.67 13.60 -22.48
N PHE A 38 -8.57 13.81 -21.76
CA PHE A 38 -8.28 15.02 -20.97
C PHE A 38 -7.32 15.99 -21.65
N LYS A 39 -6.95 15.75 -22.93
CA LYS A 39 -6.03 16.63 -23.68
C LYS A 39 -6.47 18.10 -23.74
N TRP A 40 -7.77 18.37 -23.69
CA TRP A 40 -8.35 19.72 -23.71
C TRP A 40 -8.03 20.55 -22.45
N ILE A 41 -7.62 19.91 -21.36
CA ILE A 41 -7.15 20.56 -20.12
C ILE A 41 -5.63 20.39 -19.92
N ALA A 42 -4.88 20.04 -20.97
CA ALA A 42 -3.42 19.93 -20.99
C ALA A 42 -2.81 18.93 -19.99
N ILE A 43 -3.59 17.95 -19.50
CA ILE A 43 -3.07 16.84 -18.68
C ILE A 43 -2.47 15.78 -19.60
N THR A 44 -1.23 15.37 -19.32
CA THR A 44 -0.50 14.31 -20.02
C THR A 44 -0.41 13.03 -19.19
N ALA A 45 0.00 11.93 -19.84
CA ALA A 45 0.29 10.70 -19.11
C ALA A 45 1.45 10.85 -18.11
N ASP A 46 2.42 11.72 -18.42
CA ASP A 46 3.57 11.95 -17.55
C ASP A 46 3.15 12.69 -16.27
N ASP A 47 2.20 13.61 -16.35
CA ASP A 47 1.61 14.30 -15.18
C ASP A 47 0.91 13.33 -14.22
N MET A 48 0.47 12.18 -14.74
CA MET A 48 -0.18 11.12 -13.96
C MET A 48 0.80 10.13 -13.33
N THR A 49 2.07 10.17 -13.73
CA THR A 49 3.12 9.26 -13.24
C THR A 49 3.18 9.17 -11.71
N PRO A 50 3.09 10.27 -10.94
CA PRO A 50 3.12 10.20 -9.47
C PRO A 50 1.96 9.39 -8.87
N PHE A 51 0.82 9.32 -9.55
CA PHE A 51 -0.34 8.52 -9.13
C PHE A 51 -0.26 7.06 -9.61
N ALA A 52 0.69 6.76 -10.50
CA ALA A 52 0.90 5.47 -11.15
C ALA A 52 2.15 4.73 -10.63
N VAL A 53 2.75 5.23 -9.54
CA VAL A 53 3.98 4.69 -8.95
C VAL A 53 3.71 4.36 -7.48
N ALA A 54 4.23 3.21 -7.05
CA ALA A 54 4.29 2.83 -5.66
C ALA A 54 5.48 3.53 -4.99
N ASP A 55 5.29 4.74 -4.48
CA ASP A 55 6.36 5.53 -3.85
C ASP A 55 6.66 5.03 -2.42
N PRO A 56 7.86 4.45 -2.17
CA PRO A 56 8.22 3.96 -0.85
C PRO A 56 8.26 5.04 0.23
N GLY A 57 8.51 6.30 -0.13
CA GLY A 57 8.45 7.43 0.80
C GLY A 57 7.04 7.63 1.35
N ILE A 58 6.02 7.59 0.47
CA ILE A 58 4.62 7.71 0.87
C ILE A 58 4.23 6.58 1.83
N LEU A 59 4.58 5.33 1.51
CA LEU A 59 4.22 4.21 2.37
C LEU A 59 4.92 4.28 3.74
N ARG A 60 6.18 4.71 3.80
CA ARG A 60 6.87 4.93 5.09
C ARG A 60 6.15 5.95 5.96
N GLU A 61 5.74 7.07 5.39
CA GLU A 61 4.98 8.10 6.12
C GLU A 61 3.62 7.57 6.61
N VAL A 62 2.93 6.78 5.79
CA VAL A 62 1.67 6.13 6.18
C VAL A 62 1.87 5.18 7.37
N ILE A 63 2.92 4.34 7.33
CA ILE A 63 3.24 3.41 8.42
C ILE A 63 3.63 4.19 9.69
N ALA A 64 4.46 5.21 9.56
CA ALA A 64 4.87 6.07 10.66
C ALA A 64 3.67 6.75 11.33
N GLU A 65 2.74 7.29 10.54
CA GLU A 65 1.55 7.95 11.05
C GLU A 65 0.59 6.96 11.73
N LEU A 66 0.44 5.75 11.19
CA LEU A 66 -0.35 4.69 11.81
C LEU A 66 0.23 4.33 13.19
N ARG A 67 1.55 4.10 13.27
CA ARG A 67 2.22 3.80 14.54
C ARG A 67 2.15 4.96 15.51
N ARG A 68 2.28 6.20 15.05
CA ARG A 68 2.16 7.39 15.89
C ARG A 68 0.75 7.52 16.49
N ARG A 69 -0.30 7.22 15.72
CA ARG A 69 -1.70 7.35 16.18
C ARG A 69 -2.20 6.17 16.99
N TYR A 70 -1.76 4.96 16.67
CA TYR A 70 -2.36 3.72 17.20
C TYR A 70 -1.35 2.80 17.91
N GLY A 71 -0.05 3.10 17.85
CA GLY A 71 1.02 2.27 18.39
C GLY A 71 1.35 1.06 17.50
N THR A 72 0.34 0.22 17.23
CA THR A 72 0.50 -1.03 16.46
C THR A 72 -0.55 -1.15 15.36
N PHE A 73 -0.25 -1.98 14.36
CA PHE A 73 -1.22 -2.38 13.33
C PHE A 73 -2.42 -3.12 13.93
N GLU A 74 -2.20 -3.92 14.97
CA GLU A 74 -3.28 -4.64 15.68
C GLU A 74 -4.24 -3.68 16.35
N THR A 75 -3.74 -2.68 17.08
CA THR A 75 -4.60 -1.66 17.71
C THR A 75 -5.43 -0.93 16.67
N TYR A 76 -4.83 -0.55 15.54
CA TYR A 76 -5.58 0.08 14.45
C TYR A 76 -6.67 -0.85 13.90
N ALA A 77 -6.35 -2.13 13.65
CA ALA A 77 -7.32 -3.10 13.14
C ALA A 77 -8.49 -3.34 14.11
N LEU A 78 -8.18 -3.54 15.40
CA LEU A 78 -9.16 -3.76 16.47
C LEU A 78 -10.08 -2.56 16.67
N THR A 79 -9.54 -1.34 16.60
CA THR A 79 -10.28 -0.13 16.98
C THR A 79 -10.94 0.59 15.80
N ARG A 80 -10.42 0.42 14.58
CA ARG A 80 -10.85 1.19 13.39
C ARG A 80 -11.33 0.35 12.23
N CYS A 81 -10.98 -0.94 12.16
CA CYS A 81 -11.30 -1.78 11.01
C CYS A 81 -12.39 -2.83 11.29
N GLY A 82 -12.87 -2.94 12.53
CA GLY A 82 -13.85 -3.96 12.92
C GLY A 82 -13.32 -5.39 12.84
N ILE A 83 -11.98 -5.54 12.90
CA ILE A 83 -11.31 -6.84 12.92
C ILE A 83 -11.10 -7.22 14.38
N ASP A 84 -11.60 -8.38 14.82
CA ASP A 84 -11.34 -8.87 16.17
C ASP A 84 -10.06 -9.73 16.26
N ASP A 85 -9.69 -10.07 17.50
CA ASP A 85 -8.47 -10.83 17.81
C ASP A 85 -8.49 -12.24 17.22
N SER A 86 -9.67 -12.86 17.07
CA SER A 86 -9.80 -14.20 16.50
C SER A 86 -9.40 -14.21 15.03
N ILE A 87 -9.71 -13.14 14.30
CA ILE A 87 -9.31 -12.98 12.90
C ILE A 87 -7.79 -12.80 12.80
N ILE A 88 -7.18 -11.98 13.65
CA ILE A 88 -5.72 -11.76 13.64
C ILE A 88 -4.98 -13.06 13.95
N THR A 89 -5.46 -13.81 14.94
CA THR A 89 -4.93 -15.13 15.29
C THR A 89 -5.04 -16.10 14.11
N ALA A 90 -6.21 -16.17 13.45
CA ALA A 90 -6.40 -17.01 12.28
C ALA A 90 -5.48 -16.62 11.11
N LEU A 91 -5.30 -15.31 10.85
CA LEU A 91 -4.40 -14.83 9.80
C LEU A 91 -2.96 -15.31 10.04
N ARG A 92 -2.47 -15.18 11.28
CA ARG A 92 -1.12 -15.64 11.65
C ARG A 92 -0.97 -17.15 11.48
N ALA A 93 -1.94 -17.92 11.97
CA ALA A 93 -1.91 -19.38 11.89
C ALA A 93 -1.94 -19.92 10.45
N ASN A 94 -2.51 -19.18 9.49
CA ASN A 94 -2.64 -19.62 8.10
C ASN A 94 -1.56 -19.06 7.15
N LEU A 95 -0.87 -17.99 7.53
CA LEU A 95 0.01 -17.24 6.62
C LEU A 95 1.47 -17.15 7.09
N LEU A 96 1.78 -17.60 8.30
CA LEU A 96 3.15 -17.72 8.80
C LEU A 96 3.58 -19.20 8.79
N GLU A 97 4.85 -19.43 8.47
CA GLU A 97 5.49 -20.74 8.63
C GLU A 97 5.83 -20.97 10.12
N GLU A 98 5.89 -22.24 10.55
CA GLU A 98 6.25 -22.64 11.92
C GLU A 98 7.73 -22.39 12.25
#